data_AF-A0A0Q5F625-F1
#
_entry.id   AF-A0A0Q5F625-F1
#
_cell.length_a   1.000
_cell.length_b   1.000
_cell.length_c   1.000
_cell.angle_alpha   90.00
_cell.angle_beta   90.00
_cell.angle_gamma   90.00
#
_symmetry.space_group_name_H-M   'P 1'
#
loop_
_entity.id
_entity.type
_entity.pdbx_description
1 polymer ?
#
loop_
_entity_poly.entity_id
_entity_poly.type
_entity_poly.pdbx_seq_one_letter_code
_entity_poly.pdbx_strand_id
1 'polypeptide(L)' 'MKKDECEAAIRHLAHEWAKTQEQPPGWHPSFSSFERWLNDCGYGHYLEFKGVMSASDIAEQWFDQELKQGWRN' A
#
# COMPACT_ATOMS: atom_id res chain seq x y z
N MET A 1 -4.51 -5.95 15.06
CA MET A 1 -4.91 -6.68 13.86
C MET A 1 -3.87 -7.73 13.55
N LYS A 2 -4.25 -8.86 12.96
CA LYS A 2 -3.26 -9.85 12.51
C LYS A 2 -2.56 -9.32 11.27
N LYS A 3 -1.28 -9.62 11.13
CA LYS A 3 -0.46 -9.23 9.97
C LYS A 3 -1.09 -9.69 8.65
N ASP A 4 -1.68 -10.88 8.64
CA ASP A 4 -2.35 -11.49 7.48
C ASP A 4 -3.59 -10.69 7.01
N GLU A 5 -4.42 -10.23 7.95
CA GLU A 5 -5.58 -9.39 7.63
C GLU A 5 -5.14 -8.00 7.09
N CYS A 6 -4.05 -7.46 7.64
CA CYS A 6 -3.48 -6.20 7.15
C CYS A 6 -2.87 -6.37 5.76
N GLU A 7 -2.20 -7.50 5.49
CA GLU A 7 -1.64 -7.82 4.17
C GLU A 7 -2.73 -7.85 3.10
N ALA A 8 -3.79 -8.62 3.34
CA ALA A 8 -4.91 -8.73 2.41
C ALA A 8 -5.60 -7.38 2.18
N ALA A 9 -5.78 -6.59 3.24
CA ALA A 9 -6.37 -5.25 3.14
C ALA A 9 -5.48 -4.29 2.34
N ILE A 10 -4.18 -4.20 2.65
CA ILE A 10 -3.25 -3.29 1.96
C ILE A 10 -3.14 -3.64 0.48
N ARG A 11 -3.04 -4.92 0.13
CA ARG A 11 -3.03 -5.38 -1.27
C ARG A 11 -4.30 -4.97 -2.02
N HIS A 12 -5.46 -5.23 -1.42
CA HIS A 12 -6.74 -4.85 -2.01
C HIS A 12 -6.86 -3.32 -2.20
N LEU A 13 -6.48 -2.56 -1.18
CA LEU A 13 -6.51 -1.09 -1.18
C LEU A 13 -5.50 -0.50 -2.17
N ALA A 14 -4.31 -1.09 -2.33
CA ALA A 14 -3.33 -0.67 -3.33
C ALA A 14 -3.87 -0.82 -4.75
N HIS A 15 -4.55 -1.93 -5.02
CA HIS A 15 -5.17 -2.17 -6.33
C HIS A 15 -6.37 -1.23 -6.58
N GLU A 16 -7.24 -1.04 -5.58
CA GLU A 16 -8.34 -0.07 -5.68
C GLU A 16 -7.82 1.35 -5.89
N TRP A 17 -6.82 1.78 -5.12
CA TRP A 17 -6.17 3.07 -5.31
C TRP A 17 -5.58 3.18 -6.72
N ALA A 18 -4.86 2.18 -7.21
CA ALA A 18 -4.29 2.21 -8.56
C ALA A 18 -5.33 2.33 -9.67
N LYS A 19 -6.55 1.79 -9.49
CA LYS A 19 -7.67 2.00 -10.43
C LYS A 19 -8.22 3.42 -10.40
N THR A 20 -8.11 4.13 -9.27
CA THR A 20 -8.51 5.54 -9.16
C THR A 20 -7.48 6.49 -9.75
N GLN A 21 -6.24 6.04 -9.92
CA GLN A 21 -5.16 6.86 -10.46
C GLN A 21 -5.08 6.68 -11.97
N GLU A 22 -4.79 7.77 -12.67
CA GLU A 22 -4.39 7.67 -14.07
C GLU A 22 -3.05 6.94 -14.12
N GLN A 23 -2.96 5.88 -14.93
CA GLN A 23 -1.76 5.04 -15.09
C GLN A 23 -1.08 5.33 -16.45
N PRO A 24 -0.51 6.53 -16.66
CA PRO A 24 0.23 6.81 -17.88
C PRO A 24 1.45 5.87 -18.02
N PRO A 25 1.96 5.65 -19.24
CA PRO A 25 3.18 4.89 -19.44
C PRO A 25 4.35 5.58 -18.72
N GLY A 26 4.92 4.91 -17.71
CA GLY A 26 5.91 5.48 -16.80
C GLY A 26 5.34 6.05 -15.50
N TRP A 27 4.10 5.71 -15.14
CA TRP A 27 3.55 6.03 -13.83
C TRP A 27 4.34 5.33 -12.71
N HIS A 28 4.87 6.14 -11.79
CA HIS A 28 5.57 5.67 -10.61
C HIS A 28 4.67 5.83 -9.38
N PRO A 29 3.95 4.78 -8.97
CA PRO A 29 3.17 4.81 -7.74
C PRO A 29 4.10 5.05 -6.55
N SER A 30 3.95 6.21 -5.89
CA SER A 30 4.70 6.53 -4.68
C SER A 30 3.94 6.04 -3.45
N PHE A 31 4.62 5.30 -2.58
CA PHE A 31 4.02 4.81 -1.33
C PHE A 31 3.49 5.96 -0.47
N SER A 32 4.15 7.13 -0.46
CA SER A 32 3.68 8.32 0.26
C SER A 32 2.32 8.84 -0.24
N SER A 33 2.03 8.73 -1.53
CA SER A 33 0.72 9.11 -2.10
C SER A 33 -0.36 8.10 -1.70
N PHE A 34 -0.01 6.83 -1.67
CA PHE A 34 -0.88 5.76 -1.21
C PHE A 34 -1.15 5.84 0.30
N GLU A 35 -0.14 6.11 1.13
CA GLU A 35 -0.27 6.34 2.58
C GLU A 35 -1.21 7.51 2.86
N ARG A 36 -1.06 8.61 2.11
CA ARG A 36 -1.95 9.76 2.23
C ARG A 36 -3.40 9.41 1.87
N TRP A 37 -3.60 8.65 0.79
CA TRP A 37 -4.92 8.18 0.38
C TRP A 37 -5.52 7.20 1.40
N LEU A 38 -4.73 6.28 1.95
CA LEU A 38 -5.15 5.40 3.05
C LEU A 38 -5.62 6.21 4.25
N ASN A 39 -4.88 7.24 4.64
CA ASN A 39 -5.24 8.10 5.76
C ASN A 39 -6.53 8.88 5.46
N ASP A 40 -6.67 9.42 4.26
CA ASP A 40 -7.88 10.12 3.79
C ASP A 40 -9.13 9.22 3.80
N CYS A 41 -8.99 7.98 3.36
CA CYS A 41 -10.07 6.97 3.43
C CYS A 41 -10.32 6.44 4.85
N GLY A 42 -9.57 6.88 5.87
CA GLY A 42 -9.70 6.41 7.25
C GLY A 42 -9.06 5.05 7.53
N TYR A 43 -8.29 4.52 6.58
CA TYR A 43 -7.55 3.26 6.67
C TYR A 43 -6.15 3.38 7.30
N GLY A 44 -5.77 4.55 7.81
CA GLY A 44 -4.47 4.75 8.49
C GLY A 44 -4.19 3.76 9.62
N HIS A 45 -5.24 3.25 10.26
CA HIS A 45 -5.14 2.22 11.31
C HIS A 45 -4.58 0.86 10.81
N TYR A 46 -4.63 0.58 9.51
CA TYR A 46 -3.96 -0.57 8.88
C TYR A 46 -2.45 -0.39 8.76
N LEU A 47 -1.91 0.82 8.94
CA LEU A 47 -0.48 1.10 9.04
C LEU A 47 0.00 1.18 10.51
N GLU A 48 -0.94 1.16 11.46
CA GLU A 48 -0.67 1.25 12.90
C GLU A 48 -0.97 -0.06 13.65
N PHE A 49 -0.86 -1.22 12.98
CA PHE A 49 -1.08 -2.49 13.67
C PHE A 49 -0.02 -2.71 14.76
N LYS A 50 -0.50 -2.88 16.00
CA LYS A 50 0.26 -2.90 17.25
C LYS A 50 1.65 -3.53 17.15
N GLY A 51 2.67 -2.69 17.31
CA GLY A 51 3.92 -3.05 17.97
C GLY A 51 5.15 -3.24 17.09
N VAL A 52 5.10 -2.91 15.80
CA VAL A 52 6.27 -3.01 14.92
C VAL A 52 6.54 -1.64 14.34
N MET A 53 7.72 -1.09 14.64
CA MET A 53 8.24 0.17 14.05
C MET A 53 8.31 0.11 12.51
N SER A 54 8.13 -1.08 11.93
CA SER A 54 8.17 -1.43 10.51
C SER A 54 6.79 -1.73 9.91
N ALA A 55 5.68 -1.34 10.53
CA ALA A 55 4.35 -1.55 9.93
C ALA A 55 4.20 -0.82 8.59
N SER A 56 4.72 0.42 8.51
CA SER A 56 4.82 1.20 7.28
C SER A 56 5.74 0.53 6.25
N ASP A 57 6.89 0.02 6.69
CA ASP A 57 7.89 -0.66 5.85
C ASP A 57 7.34 -1.96 5.24
N ILE A 58 6.60 -2.73 6.02
CA ILE A 58 5.91 -3.94 5.53
C ILE A 58 4.78 -3.59 4.56
N ALA A 59 4.03 -2.52 4.83
CA ALA A 59 2.99 -2.05 3.91
C ALA A 59 3.60 -1.56 2.59
N GLU A 60 4.76 -0.89 2.64
CA GLU A 60 5.53 -0.49 1.46
C GLU A 60 5.98 -1.73 0.65
N GLN A 61 6.49 -2.77 1.32
CA GLN A 61 6.83 -4.03 0.64
C GLN A 61 5.62 -4.68 -0.05
N TRP A 62 4.46 -4.72 0.61
CA TRP A 62 3.25 -5.31 0.03
C TRP A 62 2.74 -4.50 -1.17
N PHE A 63 2.81 -3.17 -1.08
CA PHE A 63 2.45 -2.26 -2.16
C PHE A 63 3.35 -2.43 -3.38
N ASP A 64 4.67 -2.49 -3.17
CA ASP A 64 5.67 -2.73 -4.24
C ASP A 64 5.45 -4.07 -4.95
N GLN A 65 5.17 -5.13 -4.18
CA GLN A 65 4.83 -6.45 -4.72
C GLN A 65 3.55 -6.45 -5.56
N GLU A 66 2.48 -5.82 -5.07
CA GLU A 66 1.16 -5.86 -5.73
C GLU A 66 1.14 -5.01 -7.02
N LEU A 67 1.71 -3.81 -6.98
CA LEU A 67 1.82 -2.96 -8.15
C LEU A 67 2.93 -3.41 -9.11
N LYS A 68 3.57 -4.54 -8.83
CA LYS A 68 4.67 -5.12 -9.61
C LYS A 68 5.74 -4.07 -9.95
N GLN A 69 6.03 -3.16 -9.02
CA GLN A 69 7.22 -2.30 -9.08
C GLN A 69 8.50 -3.16 -9.13
N GLY A 70 8.42 -4.43 -8.69
CA GLY A 70 9.44 -5.47 -8.86
C GLY A 70 9.61 -6.07 -10.27
N TRP A 71 8.89 -5.65 -11.32
CA TRP A 71 9.07 -6.20 -12.70
C TRP A 71 10.35 -5.72 -13.41
N ARG A 72 11.33 -5.25 -12.64
CA ARG A 72 12.64 -4.81 -13.13
C ARG A 72 13.79 -5.74 -12.73
N ASN A 73 13.49 -7.01 -12.49
CA ASN A 73 14.51 -8.07 -12.45
C ASN A 73 14.21 -9.15 -13.49
#